data_AF-A0A8B3S2W5-F1
#
_entry.id   AF-A0A8B3S2W5-F1
#
_cell.length_a   1.000
_cell.length_b   1.000
_cell.length_c   1.000
_cell.angle_alpha   90.00
_cell.angle_beta   90.00
_cell.angle_gamma   90.00
#
_symmetry.space_group_name_H-M   'P 1'
#
loop_
_entity.id
_entity.type
_entity.pdbx_description
1 polymer ?
#
loop_
_entity_poly.entity_id
_entity_poly.type
_entity_poly.pdbx_seq_one_letter_code
_entity_poly.pdbx_strand_id
1 'polypeptide(L)' 'MFIQTRLRTFCITPNDNICFPVGTIFAVCRQYEKPGFPAIFGKYKKRGRDLNSLIMALVSCKLAENFSISRAG' A
#
# COMPACT_ATOMS: atom_id res chain seq x y z
N MET A 1 -1.74 24.73 -15.79
CA MET A 1 -1.33 23.63 -14.90
C MET A 1 0.15 23.43 -15.08
N PHE A 2 0.98 23.82 -14.12
CA PHE A 2 2.44 23.64 -14.22
C PHE A 2 2.78 22.19 -13.88
N ILE A 3 3.25 21.45 -14.88
CA ILE A 3 3.70 20.07 -14.70
C ILE A 3 5.13 20.15 -14.15
N GLN A 4 5.31 19.68 -12.92
CA GLN A 4 6.62 19.53 -12.29
C GLN A 4 7.43 18.46 -13.03
N THR A 5 8.45 18.85 -13.81
CA THR A 5 9.29 17.95 -14.62
C THR A 5 10.65 17.60 -13.99
N ARG A 6 11.03 18.24 -12.87
CA ARG A 6 12.29 17.98 -12.16
C ARG A 6 12.06 17.65 -10.70
N LEU A 7 12.79 16.66 -10.19
CA LEU A 7 12.87 16.35 -8.77
C LEU A 7 13.41 17.58 -8.02
N ARG A 8 12.69 18.04 -6.99
CA ARG A 8 13.11 19.19 -6.15
C ARG A 8 14.04 18.79 -5.01
N THR A 9 14.08 17.50 -4.69
CA THR A 9 14.86 16.96 -3.58
C THR A 9 16.16 16.39 -4.13
N PHE A 10 17.29 17.01 -3.76
CA PHE A 10 18.62 16.61 -4.23
C PHE A 10 19.30 15.59 -3.31
N CYS A 11 18.87 15.50 -2.05
CA CYS A 11 19.36 14.53 -1.08
C CYS A 11 18.18 13.82 -0.40
N ILE A 12 18.18 12.50 -0.42
CA ILE A 12 17.20 11.67 0.30
C ILE A 12 17.84 11.27 1.63
N THR A 13 17.27 11.71 2.75
CA THR A 13 17.66 11.20 4.06
C THR A 13 16.80 9.97 4.37
N PRO A 14 17.41 8.78 4.57
CA PRO A 14 16.66 7.60 4.98
C PRO A 14 16.02 7.87 6.35
N ASN A 15 14.81 7.35 6.54
CA ASN A 15 14.12 7.38 7.82
C ASN A 15 13.38 6.05 8.01
N ASP A 16 13.11 5.71 9.27
CA ASP A 16 12.51 4.43 9.65
C ASP A 16 10.97 4.44 9.55
N ASN A 17 10.36 5.47 8.95
CA ASN A 17 8.92 5.51 8.79
C ASN A 17 8.49 4.57 7.67
N ILE A 18 7.38 3.87 7.92
CA ILE A 18 6.73 3.05 6.92
C ILE A 18 6.06 3.96 5.90
N CYS A 19 6.48 3.85 4.63
CA CYS A 19 5.89 4.58 3.51
C CYS A 19 5.44 3.59 2.44
N PHE A 20 4.29 3.83 1.84
CA PHE A 20 3.80 3.06 0.70
C PHE A 20 3.02 3.95 -0.26
N PRO A 21 3.13 3.75 -1.58
CA PRO A 21 2.43 4.57 -2.56
C PRO A 21 0.90 4.42 -2.44
N VAL A 22 0.18 5.54 -2.48
CA VAL A 22 -1.30 5.54 -2.49
C VAL A 22 -1.85 4.73 -3.66
N GLY A 23 -1.18 4.77 -4.82
CA GLY A 23 -1.56 3.96 -5.99
C GLY A 23 -1.55 2.46 -5.72
N THR A 24 -0.62 1.97 -4.89
CA THR A 24 -0.54 0.56 -4.51
C THR A 24 -1.77 0.17 -3.68
N ILE A 25 -2.16 1.00 -2.71
CA ILE A 25 -3.36 0.77 -1.89
C ILE A 25 -4.59 0.66 -2.79
N PHE A 26 -4.75 1.60 -3.72
CA PHE A 26 -5.90 1.64 -4.62
C PHE A 26 -5.96 0.42 -5.54
N ALA A 27 -4.82 -0.02 -6.05
CA ALA A 27 -4.71 -1.22 -6.86
C ALA A 27 -5.10 -2.47 -6.06
N VAL A 28 -4.63 -2.59 -4.81
CA VAL A 28 -4.97 -3.70 -3.92
C VAL A 28 -6.46 -3.71 -3.61
N CYS A 29 -7.07 -2.59 -3.23
CA CYS A 29 -8.52 -2.53 -2.97
C CYS A 29 -9.32 -3.02 -4.19
N ARG A 30 -9.01 -2.53 -5.39
CA ARG A 30 -9.72 -2.93 -6.62
C ARG A 30 -9.54 -4.42 -6.94
N GLN A 31 -8.34 -4.97 -6.77
CA GLN A 31 -8.09 -6.39 -7.04
C GLN A 31 -8.58 -7.30 -5.93
N TYR A 32 -8.77 -6.77 -4.72
CA TYR A 32 -9.33 -7.51 -3.60
C TYR A 32 -10.84 -7.70 -3.73
N GLU A 33 -11.55 -6.67 -4.21
CA GLU A 33 -13.00 -6.71 -4.38
C GLU A 33 -13.46 -7.58 -5.55
N LYS A 34 -12.80 -7.49 -6.72
CA LYS A 34 -13.19 -8.20 -7.95
C LYS A 34 -13.45 -9.71 -7.78
N PRO A 35 -12.58 -10.50 -7.13
CA PRO A 35 -12.81 -11.92 -6.93
C PRO A 35 -13.71 -12.24 -5.73
N GLY A 36 -14.24 -11.23 -5.02
CA GLY A 36 -15.12 -11.43 -3.87
C GLY A 36 -14.40 -11.84 -2.58
N PHE A 37 -13.11 -11.52 -2.44
CA PHE A 37 -12.35 -11.81 -1.22
C PHE A 37 -12.96 -11.23 0.08
N PRO A 38 -13.63 -10.05 0.08
CA PRO A 38 -14.28 -9.55 1.29
C PRO A 38 -15.26 -10.54 1.93
N ALA A 39 -16.03 -11.25 1.12
CA ALA A 39 -16.99 -12.25 1.60
C ALA A 39 -16.29 -13.53 2.10
N ILE A 40 -15.19 -13.90 1.44
CA ILE A 40 -14.40 -15.08 1.81
C ILE A 40 -13.70 -14.87 3.15
N PHE A 41 -13.03 -13.74 3.35
CA PHE A 41 -12.25 -13.50 4.57
C PHE A 41 -13.09 -12.91 5.70
N GLY A 42 -14.11 -12.10 5.38
CA GLY A 42 -15.01 -11.50 6.37
C GLY A 42 -15.74 -12.51 7.27
N LYS A 43 -16.04 -13.71 6.75
CA LYS A 43 -16.72 -14.76 7.53
C LYS A 43 -15.88 -15.31 8.71
N TYR A 44 -14.55 -15.15 8.66
CA TYR A 44 -13.64 -15.67 9.69
C TYR A 44 -13.44 -14.70 10.87
N LYS A 45 -13.96 -13.47 10.80
CA LYS A 45 -13.84 -12.48 11.87
C LYS A 45 -15.19 -11.83 12.14
N LYS A 46 -15.93 -12.36 13.13
CA LYS A 46 -17.28 -11.87 13.50
C LYS A 46 -17.29 -10.68 14.46
N ARG A 47 -16.17 -10.36 15.12
CA ARG A 47 -16.07 -9.29 16.14
C ARG A 47 -14.72 -8.57 16.05
N GLY A 48 -14.70 -7.29 16.41
CA GLY A 48 -13.49 -6.45 16.45
C GLY A 48 -13.22 -5.71 15.13
N ARG A 49 -11.96 -5.32 14.89
CA ARG A 49 -11.55 -4.65 13.65
C ARG A 49 -11.71 -5.56 12.43
N ASP A 50 -12.14 -4.97 11.33
CA ASP A 50 -12.38 -5.66 10.06
C ASP A 50 -11.10 -6.35 9.54
N LEU A 51 -11.19 -7.66 9.30
CA LEU A 51 -10.06 -8.47 8.83
C LEU A 51 -9.65 -8.09 7.40
N ASN A 52 -10.62 -7.66 6.57
CA ASN A 52 -10.33 -7.33 5.18
C ASN A 52 -9.43 -6.09 5.09
N SER A 53 -9.71 -5.05 5.88
CA SER A 53 -8.89 -3.86 5.98
C SER A 53 -7.44 -4.17 6.36
N LEU A 54 -7.23 -5.11 7.29
CA LEU A 54 -5.91 -5.57 7.68
C LEU A 54 -5.20 -6.32 6.55
N ILE A 55 -5.87 -7.25 5.87
CA ILE A 55 -5.28 -8.01 4.76
C ILE A 55 -4.88 -7.07 3.62
N MET A 56 -5.77 -6.15 3.23
CA MET A 56 -5.47 -5.16 2.20
C MET A 56 -4.29 -4.26 2.57
N ALA A 57 -4.19 -3.83 3.83
CA ALA A 57 -3.05 -3.04 4.31
C ALA A 57 -1.73 -3.83 4.25
N LEU A 58 -1.73 -5.09 4.70
CA LEU A 58 -0.55 -5.96 4.67
C LEU A 58 -0.07 -6.24 3.24
N VAL A 59 -0.99 -6.54 2.34
CA VAL A 59 -0.67 -6.76 0.91
C VAL A 59 -0.15 -5.48 0.27
N SER A 60 -0.77 -4.33 0.57
CA SER A 60 -0.32 -3.03 0.07
C SER A 60 1.10 -2.70 0.53
N CYS A 61 1.38 -2.94 1.82
CA CYS A 61 2.72 -2.78 2.38
C CYS A 61 3.72 -3.71 1.69
N LYS A 62 3.38 -5.00 1.53
CA LYS A 62 4.26 -5.98 0.90
C LYS A 62 4.58 -5.65 -0.56
N LEU A 63 3.59 -5.17 -1.30
CA LEU A 63 3.79 -4.75 -2.69
C LEU A 63 4.61 -3.46 -2.76
N ALA A 64 4.39 -2.53 -1.83
CA ALA A 64 5.16 -1.29 -1.75
C ALA A 64 6.62 -1.51 -1.34
N GLU A 65 6.93 -2.49 -0.48
CA GLU A 65 8.30 -2.87 -0.12
C GLU A 65 9.15 -3.21 -1.36
N ASN A 66 8.55 -3.81 -2.39
CA ASN A 66 9.22 -4.11 -3.65
C ASN A 66 9.46 -2.87 -4.53
N PHE A 67 8.69 -1.79 -4.31
CA PHE A 67 8.83 -0.49 -4.96
C PHE A 67 9.60 0.54 -4.11
N SER A 68 10.05 0.17 -2.91
CA SER A 68 11.17 0.83 -2.24
C SER A 68 12.45 0.55 -3.03
N ILE A 69 12.47 1.05 -4.26
CA ILE A 69 13.65 1.22 -5.09
C ILE A 69 14.62 1.97 -4.20
N SER A 70 15.75 1.33 -3.92
CA SER A 70 16.88 1.87 -3.16
C SER A 70 16.57 2.27 -1.71
N ARG A 71 17.02 1.43 -0.77
CA ARG A 71 17.96 1.97 0.23
C ARG A 71 19.05 2.65 -0.59
N ALA A 72 18.89 3.95 -0.82
CA ALA A 72 19.86 4.74 -1.54
C ALA A 72 21.06 4.85 -0.60
N GLY A 73 22.10 4.04 -0.87
CA GLY A 73 23.30 3.90 -0.03
C GLY A 73 23.43 2.52 0.58
#